data_AF-A0A418KWX8-F1
#
_entry.id   AF-A0A418KWX8-F1
#
_cell.length_a   1.000
_cell.length_b   1.000
_cell.length_c   1.000
_cell.angle_alpha   90.00
_cell.angle_beta   90.00
_cell.angle_gamma   90.00
#
_symmetry.space_group_name_H-M   'P 1'
#
loop_
_entity.id
_entity.type
_entity.pdbx_description
1 polymer ?
#
loop_
_entity_poly.entity_id
_entity_poly.type
_entity_poly.pdbx_seq_one_letter_code
_entity_poly.pdbx_strand_id
1 'polypeptide(L)'
;MAIMRPLRPLAQLDARRAAYRRRYAEYMSSPAWWRRRERWYHDEVAANGLAPRCAVCDTEWTLTSGDLHHATYDNLGREHHRDLIPMCRTCHERLHQILDHSKHWRKLPRALATHQLITIQRRRNSVLPVTDPDGEQTHG
;
A
#
# COMPACT_ATOMS: atom_id res chain seq x y z
N MET A 1 5.11 -6.49 1.72
CA MET A 1 4.71 -7.56 0.77
C MET A 1 3.38 -7.19 0.15
N ALA A 2 3.23 -7.15 -1.18
CA ALA A 2 1.92 -6.88 -1.79
C ALA A 2 0.99 -8.10 -1.59
N ILE A 3 -0.19 -7.90 -1.02
CA ILE A 3 -1.08 -8.99 -0.62
C ILE A 3 -2.18 -9.15 -1.67
N MET A 4 -2.00 -10.10 -2.58
CA MET A 4 -3.11 -10.61 -3.37
C MET A 4 -3.98 -11.48 -2.47
N ARG A 5 -5.28 -11.18 -2.41
CA ARG A 5 -6.24 -11.93 -1.59
C ARG A 5 -6.08 -13.45 -1.74
N PRO A 6 -6.01 -14.22 -0.65
CA PRO A 6 -6.00 -15.67 -0.71
C PRO A 6 -7.31 -16.19 -1.31
N LEU A 7 -7.21 -17.30 -2.03
CA LEU A 7 -8.39 -17.99 -2.52
C LEU A 7 -9.16 -18.60 -1.34
N ARG A 8 -10.47 -18.76 -1.51
CA ARG A 8 -11.23 -19.61 -0.59
C ARG A 8 -10.76 -21.05 -0.76
N PRO A 9 -10.78 -21.87 0.30
CA PRO A 9 -10.60 -23.31 0.18
C PRO A 9 -11.53 -23.85 -0.91
N LEU A 10 -11.00 -24.74 -1.76
CA LEU A 10 -11.74 -25.39 -2.87
C LEU A 10 -12.26 -24.46 -3.97
N ALA A 11 -11.80 -23.20 -4.04
CA ALA A 11 -12.15 -22.32 -5.13
C ALA A 11 -11.59 -22.84 -6.45
N GLN A 12 -12.47 -23.15 -7.41
CA GLN A 12 -12.07 -23.45 -8.78
C GLN A 12 -11.62 -22.17 -9.47
N LEU A 13 -10.45 -22.21 -10.10
CA LEU A 13 -9.93 -21.15 -10.95
C LEU A 13 -9.89 -21.63 -12.39
N ASP A 14 -10.30 -20.76 -13.31
CA ASP A 14 -9.93 -20.95 -14.71
C ASP A 14 -8.40 -20.86 -14.89
N ALA A 15 -7.91 -21.50 -15.96
CA ALA A 15 -6.48 -21.59 -16.24
C ALA A 15 -5.80 -20.21 -16.36
N ARG A 16 -6.51 -19.22 -16.91
CA ARG A 16 -6.00 -17.85 -17.08
C ARG A 16 -5.77 -17.18 -15.72
N ARG A 17 -6.73 -17.31 -14.80
CA ARG A 17 -6.65 -16.76 -13.45
C ARG A 17 -5.57 -17.45 -12.62
N ALA A 18 -5.44 -18.77 -12.73
CA ALA A 18 -4.35 -19.51 -12.09
C ALA A 18 -2.97 -19.06 -12.60
N ALA A 19 -2.80 -18.95 -13.93
CA ALA A 19 -1.57 -18.47 -14.55
C ALA A 19 -1.22 -17.04 -14.12
N TYR A 20 -2.22 -16.15 -14.05
CA TYR A 20 -2.01 -14.78 -13.57
C TYR A 20 -1.53 -14.74 -12.11
N ARG A 21 -2.15 -15.51 -11.22
CA ARG A 21 -1.74 -15.57 -9.80
C ARG A 21 -0.32 -16.11 -9.65
N ARG A 22 0.07 -17.10 -10.46
CA ARG A 22 1.44 -17.63 -10.48
C ARG A 22 2.45 -16.58 -10.93
N ARG A 23 2.20 -15.95 -12.09
CA ARG A 23 3.04 -14.84 -12.60
C ARG A 23 3.20 -13.72 -11.57
N TYR A 24 2.11 -13.40 -10.87
CA TYR A 24 2.13 -12.43 -9.78
C TYR A 24 3.05 -12.87 -8.64
N ALA A 25 2.87 -14.08 -8.12
CA ALA A 25 3.68 -14.58 -7.01
C ALA A 25 5.17 -14.60 -7.38
N GLU A 26 5.51 -15.11 -8.56
CA GLU A 26 6.86 -15.14 -9.11
C GLU A 26 7.46 -13.73 -9.20
N TYR A 27 6.70 -12.77 -9.74
CA TYR A 27 7.16 -11.39 -9.85
C TYR A 27 7.41 -10.75 -8.48
N MET A 28 6.48 -10.90 -7.54
CA MET A 28 6.58 -10.31 -6.20
C MET A 28 7.76 -10.85 -5.39
N SER A 29 8.22 -12.08 -5.67
CA SER A 29 9.43 -12.66 -5.07
C SER A 29 10.70 -12.44 -5.90
N SER A 30 10.60 -11.80 -7.07
CA SER A 30 11.72 -11.68 -8.01
C SER A 30 12.69 -10.54 -7.66
N PRO A 31 13.98 -10.65 -8.06
CA PRO A 31 14.92 -9.53 -8.01
C PRO A 31 14.47 -8.31 -8.82
N ALA A 32 13.63 -8.50 -9.85
CA ALA A 32 13.12 -7.40 -10.66
C ALA A 32 12.23 -6.46 -9.86
N TRP A 33 11.37 -7.02 -8.99
CA TRP A 33 10.54 -6.22 -8.09
C TRP A 33 11.40 -5.44 -7.07
N TRP A 34 12.42 -6.07 -6.50
CA TRP A 34 13.34 -5.38 -5.58
C TRP A 34 14.05 -4.19 -6.24
N ARG A 35 14.61 -4.40 -7.44
CA ARG A 35 15.19 -3.31 -8.25
C ARG A 35 14.18 -2.23 -8.58
N ARG A 36 12.92 -2.59 -8.86
CA ARG A 36 11.85 -1.62 -9.12
C ARG A 36 11.56 -0.75 -7.89
N ARG A 37 11.58 -1.32 -6.68
CA ARG A 37 11.39 -0.60 -5.41
C ARG A 37 12.54 0.37 -5.13
N GLU A 38 13.78 -0.09 -5.31
CA GLU A 38 14.98 0.75 -5.15
C GLU A 38 14.93 1.93 -6.11
N ARG A 39 14.67 1.68 -7.40
CA ARG A 39 14.53 2.75 -8.39
C ARG A 39 13.42 3.74 -8.01
N TRP A 40 12.27 3.25 -7.58
CA TRP A 40 11.16 4.12 -7.15
C TRP A 40 11.60 5.06 -6.02
N TYR A 41 12.31 4.53 -5.01
CA TYR A 41 12.81 5.33 -3.90
C TYR A 41 13.79 6.41 -4.35
N HIS A 42 14.77 6.04 -5.19
CA HIS A 42 15.74 6.99 -5.71
C HIS A 42 15.09 8.08 -6.58
N ASP A 43 14.12 7.72 -7.42
CA ASP A 43 13.35 8.65 -8.23
C ASP A 43 12.61 9.67 -7.33
N GLU A 44 12.00 9.24 -6.23
CA GLU A 44 11.31 10.11 -5.27
C GLU A 44 12.24 11.05 -4.51
N VAL A 45 13.38 10.53 -4.02
CA VAL A 45 14.38 11.35 -3.32
C VAL A 45 14.97 12.39 -4.27
N ALA A 46 15.26 12.01 -5.52
CA ALA A 46 15.76 12.93 -6.53
C ALA A 46 14.73 14.02 -6.88
N ALA A 47 13.45 13.66 -6.94
CA ALA A 47 12.37 14.61 -7.29
C ALA A 47 12.02 15.58 -6.16
N ASN A 48 12.05 15.13 -4.90
CA ASN A 48 11.53 15.90 -3.76
C ASN A 48 12.61 16.37 -2.77
N GLY A 49 13.84 15.85 -2.87
CA GLY A 49 14.93 16.16 -1.94
C GLY A 49 14.80 15.54 -0.54
N LEU A 50 13.77 14.73 -0.30
CA LEU A 50 13.45 14.14 1.00
C LEU A 50 13.10 12.66 0.84
N ALA A 51 13.27 11.90 1.92
CA ALA A 51 12.77 10.52 1.98
C ALA A 51 11.23 10.51 1.79
N PRO A 52 10.70 9.58 0.98
CA PRO A 52 9.27 9.44 0.81
C PRO A 52 8.58 9.12 2.15
N ARG A 53 7.30 9.48 2.25
CA ARG A 53 6.49 9.28 3.46
C ARG A 53 5.30 8.38 3.17
N CYS A 54 4.84 7.67 4.20
CA CYS A 54 3.65 6.86 4.12
C CYS A 54 2.47 7.71 3.65
N ALA A 55 1.84 7.31 2.55
CA ALA A 55 0.73 8.04 1.97
C ALA A 55 -0.51 8.09 2.88
N VAL A 56 -0.53 7.50 4.08
CA VAL A 56 -1.68 7.50 5.00
C VAL A 56 -1.37 8.16 6.34
N CYS A 57 -0.26 7.79 7.00
CA CYS A 57 0.09 8.26 8.34
C CYS A 57 1.31 9.18 8.37
N ASP A 58 1.88 9.51 7.21
CA ASP A 58 3.03 10.40 7.06
C ASP A 58 4.35 9.93 7.72
N THR A 59 4.38 8.77 8.36
CA THR A 59 5.63 8.16 8.85
C THR A 59 6.64 8.00 7.71
N GLU A 60 7.91 8.27 7.98
CA GLU A 60 8.99 8.07 7.02
C GLU A 60 8.98 6.65 6.43
N TRP A 61 9.12 6.57 5.12
CA TRP A 61 9.14 5.32 4.37
C TRP A 61 10.58 5.00 3.96
N THR A 62 11.04 3.79 4.28
CA THR A 62 12.35 3.30 3.84
C THR A 62 12.21 1.99 3.07
N LEU A 63 13.25 1.60 2.35
CA LEU A 63 13.29 0.31 1.63
C LEU A 63 13.15 -0.90 2.59
N THR A 64 13.54 -0.75 3.86
CA THR A 64 13.53 -1.84 4.85
C THR A 64 12.22 -1.92 5.64
N SER A 65 11.59 -0.79 5.96
CA SER A 65 10.37 -0.74 6.80
C SER A 65 9.08 -0.51 6.02
N GLY A 66 9.19 0.06 4.81
CA GLY A 66 8.07 0.43 3.96
C GLY A 66 7.72 -0.61 2.90
N ASP A 67 6.46 -0.55 2.44
CA ASP A 67 5.95 -1.32 1.31
C ASP A 67 5.46 -0.37 0.20
N LEU A 68 5.62 -0.79 -1.05
CA LEU A 68 4.95 -0.13 -2.18
C LEU A 68 3.62 -0.81 -2.45
N HIS A 69 2.56 -0.03 -2.27
CA HIS A 69 1.18 -0.40 -2.56
C HIS A 69 0.91 -0.25 -4.06
N HIS A 70 0.48 -1.33 -4.74
CA HIS A 70 0.00 -1.24 -6.13
C HIS A 70 -1.40 -0.62 -6.20
N ALA A 71 -1.52 0.59 -6.73
CA ALA A 71 -2.80 1.22 -7.05
C ALA A 71 -3.55 0.46 -8.15
N THR A 72 -2.80 -0.11 -9.11
CA THR A 72 -3.31 -1.07 -10.10
C THR A 72 -2.26 -2.15 -10.38
N TYR A 73 -2.71 -3.30 -10.88
CA TYR A 73 -1.85 -4.39 -11.33
C TYR A 73 -1.83 -4.54 -12.86
N ASP A 74 -2.47 -3.64 -13.61
CA ASP A 74 -2.61 -3.74 -15.07
C ASP A 74 -1.24 -3.77 -15.78
N ASN A 75 -0.25 -3.07 -15.21
CA ASN A 75 1.11 -2.98 -15.73
C ASN A 75 2.12 -3.84 -14.93
N LEU A 76 1.70 -4.96 -14.34
CA LEU A 76 2.59 -5.79 -13.51
C LEU A 76 3.89 -6.15 -14.25
N GLY A 77 5.04 -5.79 -13.67
CA GLY A 77 6.37 -5.94 -14.26
C GLY A 77 6.83 -4.80 -15.19
N ARG A 78 5.96 -3.82 -15.43
CA ARG A 78 6.21 -2.59 -16.20
C ARG A 78 5.51 -1.39 -15.53
N GLU A 79 5.43 -1.39 -14.20
CA GLU A 79 4.64 -0.44 -13.45
C GLU A 79 5.11 0.99 -13.69
N HIS A 80 4.17 1.88 -14.00
CA HIS A 80 4.45 3.31 -13.97
C HIS A 80 4.76 3.75 -12.55
N HIS A 81 5.48 4.86 -12.41
CA HIS A 81 5.82 5.41 -11.09
C HIS A 81 4.58 5.66 -10.22
N ARG A 82 3.52 6.19 -10.83
CA ARG A 82 2.22 6.46 -10.20
C ARG A 82 1.39 5.22 -9.85
N ASP A 83 1.75 4.06 -10.38
CA ASP A 83 1.02 2.82 -10.07
C ASP A 83 1.42 2.29 -8.68
N LEU A 84 2.48 2.86 -8.09
CA LEU A 84 3.05 2.49 -6.80
C LEU A 84 2.89 3.63 -5.79
N ILE A 85 2.46 3.30 -4.59
CA ILE A 85 2.22 4.29 -3.52
C ILE A 85 2.99 3.86 -2.25
N PRO A 86 3.81 4.72 -1.65
CA PRO A 86 4.56 4.38 -0.44
C PRO A 86 3.62 4.23 0.76
N MET A 87 3.71 3.13 1.49
CA MET A 87 2.97 2.92 2.73
C MET A 87 3.84 2.21 3.78
N CYS A 88 3.69 2.58 5.05
CA CYS A 88 4.18 1.73 6.12
C CYS A 88 3.38 0.42 6.15
N ARG A 89 3.98 -0.65 6.68
CA ARG A 89 3.36 -1.99 6.72
C ARG A 89 1.95 -1.99 7.32
N THR A 90 1.76 -1.29 8.44
CA THR A 90 0.45 -1.20 9.12
C THR A 90 -0.63 -0.57 8.26
N CYS A 91 -0.33 0.55 7.60
CA CYS A 91 -1.30 1.22 6.72
C CYS A 91 -1.57 0.39 5.46
N HIS A 92 -0.54 -0.25 4.93
CA HIS A 92 -0.64 -1.14 3.78
C HIS A 92 -1.58 -2.34 4.07
N GLU A 93 -1.37 -3.04 5.17
CA GLU A 93 -2.20 -4.18 5.58
C GLU A 93 -3.64 -3.76 5.87
N ARG A 94 -3.84 -2.64 6.58
CA ARG A 94 -5.18 -2.11 6.87
C ARG A 94 -5.96 -1.79 5.59
N LEU A 95 -5.30 -1.19 4.61
CA LEU A 95 -5.90 -0.90 3.32
C LEU A 95 -6.32 -2.20 2.60
N HIS A 96 -5.47 -3.22 2.60
CA HIS A 96 -5.80 -4.54 2.05
C HIS A 96 -6.98 -5.21 2.76
N GLN A 97 -7.03 -5.15 4.09
CA GLN A 97 -8.15 -5.68 4.88
C GLN A 97 -9.49 -5.04 4.44
N ILE A 98 -9.53 -3.72 4.29
CA ILE A 98 -10.75 -3.00 3.89
C ILE A 98 -11.19 -3.40 2.47
N LEU A 99 -10.23 -3.47 1.54
CA LEU A 99 -10.49 -3.84 0.15
C LEU A 99 -11.00 -5.28 0.01
N ASP A 100 -10.38 -6.23 0.71
CA ASP A 100 -10.70 -7.64 0.56
C ASP A 100 -12.04 -8.00 1.23
N HIS A 101 -12.39 -7.31 2.32
CA HIS A 101 -13.57 -7.62 3.12
C HIS A 101 -14.84 -6.89 2.63
N SER A 102 -14.72 -5.79 1.89
CA SER A 102 -15.88 -5.04 1.40
C SER A 102 -16.28 -5.43 -0.03
N LYS A 103 -17.54 -5.83 -0.22
CA LYS A 103 -18.11 -6.02 -1.58
C LYS A 103 -18.15 -4.70 -2.37
N HIS A 104 -18.41 -3.59 -1.69
CA HIS A 104 -18.49 -2.27 -2.33
C HIS A 104 -17.14 -1.88 -2.94
N TRP A 105 -16.07 -1.94 -2.15
CA TRP A 105 -14.73 -1.57 -2.61
C TRP A 105 -14.23 -2.47 -3.75
N ARG A 106 -14.61 -3.75 -3.75
CA ARG A 106 -14.25 -4.69 -4.83
C ARG A 106 -14.94 -4.43 -6.16
N LYS A 107 -16.05 -3.70 -6.18
CA LYS A 107 -16.76 -3.36 -7.42
C LYS A 107 -16.16 -2.13 -8.11
N LEU A 108 -15.37 -1.34 -7.40
CA LEU A 108 -14.73 -0.15 -7.96
C LEU A 108 -13.43 -0.54 -8.68
N PRO A 109 -13.00 0.25 -9.69
CA PRO A 109 -11.66 0.15 -10.25
C PRO A 109 -10.60 0.22 -9.15
N ARG A 110 -9.58 -0.65 -9.22
CA ARG A 110 -8.61 -0.84 -8.14
C ARG A 110 -7.93 0.45 -7.70
N ALA A 111 -7.53 1.28 -8.67
CA ALA A 111 -6.88 2.56 -8.43
C ALA A 111 -7.82 3.54 -7.71
N LEU A 112 -9.07 3.66 -8.18
CA LEU A 112 -10.08 4.53 -7.56
C LEU A 112 -10.34 4.12 -6.10
N ALA A 113 -10.53 2.83 -5.84
CA ALA A 113 -10.73 2.31 -4.49
C ALA A 113 -9.53 2.63 -3.57
N THR A 114 -8.29 2.45 -4.06
CA THR A 114 -7.08 2.80 -3.31
C THR A 114 -7.04 4.28 -2.95
N HIS A 115 -7.23 5.19 -3.92
CA HIS A 115 -7.12 6.63 -3.67
C HIS A 115 -8.21 7.13 -2.71
N GLN A 116 -9.45 6.64 -2.84
CA GLN A 116 -10.53 6.98 -1.90
C GLN A 116 -10.23 6.47 -0.49
N LEU A 117 -9.75 5.24 -0.34
CA LEU A 117 -9.40 4.68 0.97
C LEU A 117 -8.22 5.39 1.61
N ILE A 118 -7.22 5.82 0.84
CA ILE A 118 -6.13 6.67 1.36
C ILE A 118 -6.71 7.98 1.91
N THR A 119 -7.58 8.63 1.14
CA THR A 119 -8.21 9.89 1.55
C THR A 119 -9.03 9.74 2.84
N ILE A 120 -9.83 8.68 2.93
CA ILE A 120 -10.64 8.37 4.13
C ILE A 120 -9.74 8.09 5.34
N GLN A 121 -8.67 7.30 5.16
CA GLN A 121 -7.78 6.94 6.26
C GLN A 121 -6.92 8.11 6.75
N ARG A 122 -6.44 8.99 5.84
CA ARG A 122 -5.76 10.23 6.22
C ARG A 122 -6.64 11.08 7.14
N ARG A 123 -7.91 11.29 6.77
CA ARG A 123 -8.87 12.05 7.59
C ARG A 123 -9.06 11.43 8.98
N ARG A 124 -9.13 10.10 9.06
CA ARG A 124 -9.24 9.40 10.35
C ARG A 124 -7.99 9.60 11.22
N ASN A 125 -6.80 9.56 10.63
CA ASN A 125 -5.55 9.77 11.35
C ASN A 125 -5.39 11.22 11.83
N SER A 126 -5.85 12.21 11.07
CA SER A 126 -5.82 13.62 11.49
C SER A 126 -6.82 13.98 12.59
N VAL A 127 -7.79 13.10 12.89
CA VAL A 127 -8.85 13.34 13.88
C VAL A 127 -8.59 12.61 15.21
N LEU A 128 -7.64 11.66 15.27
CA LEU A 128 -7.23 11.07 16.54
C LEU A 128 -6.30 12.05 17.30
N PRO A 129 -6.64 12.47 18.53
CA PRO A 129 -5.81 13.40 19.27
C PRO A 129 -4.51 12.72 19.71
N VAL A 130 -3.41 13.46 19.65
CA VAL A 130 -2.22 13.23 20.47
C VAL A 130 -2.71 13.13 21.92
N THR A 131 -2.62 11.96 22.52
CA THR A 131 -2.76 11.83 23.98
C THR A 131 -1.44 12.32 24.56
N ASP A 132 -1.40 13.57 25.02
CA ASP A 132 -0.32 14.05 25.89
C ASP A 132 -0.39 13.26 27.21
N PRO A 133 0.68 12.56 27.64
CA PRO A 133 0.68 11.84 28.92
C PRO A 133 0.96 12.75 30.14
N ASP A 134 1.33 14.02 29.97
CA ASP A 134 1.81 14.84 31.09
C ASP A 134 1.08 16.20 31.17
N GLY A 135 -0.14 16.17 31.69
CA GLY A 135 -0.89 17.38 32.08
C GLY A 135 -0.55 17.80 33.51
N GLU A 136 0.65 18.32 33.74
CA GLU A 136 1.04 18.95 35.01
C GLU A 136 0.22 20.24 35.21
N GLN A 137 -0.69 20.21 36.20
CA GLN A 137 -1.44 21.37 36.63
C GLN A 137 -0.60 22.19 37.61
N THR A 138 -0.08 23.33 37.16
CA THR A 138 0.40 24.38 38.07
C THR A 138 -0.76 25.34 38.35
N HIS A 139 -1.28 25.31 39.57
CA HIS A 139 -2.17 26.35 40.11
C HIS A 139 -1.29 27.45 40.72
N GLY A 140 -1.48 28.68 40.26
CA GLY A 140 -1.06 29.91 40.93
C GLY A 140 -2.26 30.69 41.42
#